data_AF-A0A2M7KTR1-F1
#
_entry.id   AF-A0A2M7KTR1-F1
#
_cell.length_a   1.000
_cell.length_b   1.000
_cell.length_c   1.000
_cell.angle_alpha   90.00
_cell.angle_beta   90.00
_cell.angle_gamma   90.00
#
_symmetry.space_group_name_H-M   'P 1'
#
loop_
_entity.id
_entity.type
_entity.pdbx_description
1 polymer ?
#
loop_
_entity_poly.entity_id
_entity_poly.type
_entity_poly.pdbx_seq_one_letter_code
_entity_poly.pdbx_strand_id
1 'polypeptide(L)'
;MEELVRETFLLWDQVRVGFSWRHYFLNHTIRVRNLALTLAQREGADRDLVALAATLHDVTKRYDGEVITGSDGKRTLDENGFWKNEFLPPARENEVTRLYDRLGLAGQMHHLSGAVVAEELLKHRGVTDEQARSVGDIIRAHVRGNGSESGPLCERPECCVLYDADLMDANLGLVAFFRNVGIHTHRHWEESGELSLEEYLNYMPAWIDMKWDVLGKLLTPSGQAVAKARQERKNQWAKHLAEERDHWECSRRCGLLGVIDYLMGFHGDPNMAAQLQGLQTEWLPEREADLAGRGDGTGLERQRLQRAREFVSLLARESAGEL
;
A
#
# COMPACT_ATOMS: atom_id res chain seq x y z
N MET A 1 -9.16 -17.65 -5.06
CA MET A 1 -9.11 -16.76 -3.88
C MET A 1 -9.12 -15.29 -4.29
N GLU A 2 -8.21 -14.85 -5.18
CA GLU A 2 -8.11 -13.43 -5.56
C GLU A 2 -9.43 -12.81 -6.04
N GLU A 3 -10.20 -13.51 -6.88
CA GLU A 3 -11.49 -12.99 -7.35
C GLU A 3 -12.49 -12.77 -6.21
N LEU A 4 -12.57 -13.71 -5.26
CA LEU A 4 -13.40 -13.54 -4.05
C LEU A 4 -12.94 -12.32 -3.24
N VAL A 5 -11.64 -12.10 -3.11
CA VAL A 5 -11.09 -10.94 -2.37
C VAL A 5 -11.44 -9.63 -3.08
N ARG A 6 -11.31 -9.59 -4.42
CA ARG A 6 -11.73 -8.47 -5.27
C ARG A 6 -13.21 -8.15 -5.06
N GLU A 7 -14.09 -9.15 -5.17
CA GLU A 7 -15.53 -9.00 -4.94
C GLU A 7 -15.80 -8.50 -3.52
N THR A 8 -15.14 -9.06 -2.52
CA THR A 8 -15.31 -8.71 -1.09
C THR A 8 -15.02 -7.23 -0.85
N PHE A 9 -13.90 -6.70 -1.35
CA PHE A 9 -13.54 -5.31 -1.12
C PHE A 9 -14.53 -4.29 -1.72
N LEU A 10 -15.32 -4.72 -2.71
CA LEU A 10 -16.33 -3.90 -3.38
C LEU A 10 -17.72 -3.89 -2.70
N LEU A 11 -17.92 -4.67 -1.62
CA LEU A 11 -19.22 -4.79 -0.94
C LEU A 11 -19.62 -3.57 -0.10
N TRP A 12 -18.65 -2.72 0.26
CA TRP A 12 -18.88 -1.49 1.01
C TRP A 12 -19.09 -0.31 0.06
N ASP A 13 -20.05 0.55 0.40
CA ASP A 13 -20.35 1.74 -0.39
C ASP A 13 -19.33 2.84 -0.16
N GLN A 14 -18.72 2.89 1.04
CA GLN A 14 -17.67 3.83 1.40
C GLN A 14 -16.48 3.68 0.46
N VAL A 15 -16.18 4.78 -0.22
CA VAL A 15 -14.99 4.92 -1.08
C VAL A 15 -13.75 5.08 -0.21
N ARG A 16 -13.80 5.90 0.83
CA ARG A 16 -12.69 6.19 1.73
C ARG A 16 -13.06 5.91 3.18
N VAL A 17 -12.10 5.36 3.92
CA VAL A 17 -12.14 5.15 5.37
C VAL A 17 -10.72 5.35 5.89
N GLY A 18 -10.53 6.35 6.74
CA GLY A 18 -9.22 6.76 7.25
C GLY A 18 -8.17 6.94 6.15
N PHE A 19 -7.11 6.12 6.17
CA PHE A 19 -5.98 6.21 5.23
C PHE A 19 -6.09 5.24 4.04
N SER A 20 -7.26 4.65 3.82
CA SER A 20 -7.50 3.66 2.79
C SER A 20 -8.68 4.06 1.92
N TRP A 21 -8.69 3.56 0.69
CA TRP A 21 -9.77 3.79 -0.28
C TRP A 21 -10.11 2.51 -1.03
N ARG A 22 -11.24 2.46 -1.73
CA ARG A 22 -11.80 1.24 -2.32
C ARG A 22 -10.78 0.48 -3.17
N HIS A 23 -10.10 1.13 -4.11
CA HIS A 23 -9.09 0.45 -4.93
C HIS A 23 -7.77 0.17 -4.20
N TYR A 24 -7.48 0.87 -3.09
CA TYR A 24 -6.28 0.62 -2.29
C TYR A 24 -6.23 -0.81 -1.82
N PHE A 25 -7.32 -1.35 -1.27
CA PHE A 25 -7.33 -2.67 -0.63
C PHE A 25 -6.80 -3.77 -1.55
N LEU A 26 -7.39 -3.91 -2.75
CA LEU A 26 -6.94 -4.93 -3.69
C LEU A 26 -5.54 -4.64 -4.26
N ASN A 27 -5.26 -3.39 -4.59
CA ASN A 27 -3.94 -3.01 -5.12
C ASN A 27 -2.84 -3.31 -4.09
N HIS A 28 -3.09 -3.00 -2.81
CA HIS A 28 -2.23 -3.31 -1.68
C HIS A 28 -2.05 -4.82 -1.50
N THR A 29 -3.14 -5.60 -1.45
CA THR A 29 -3.07 -7.06 -1.36
C THR A 29 -2.19 -7.67 -2.45
N ILE A 30 -2.33 -7.23 -3.70
CA ILE A 30 -1.52 -7.74 -4.82
C ILE A 30 -0.04 -7.36 -4.66
N ARG A 31 0.28 -6.11 -4.30
CA ARG A 31 1.66 -5.67 -4.11
C ARG A 31 2.34 -6.36 -2.93
N VAL A 32 1.63 -6.49 -1.80
CA VAL A 32 2.11 -7.23 -0.62
C VAL A 32 2.38 -8.67 -0.98
N ARG A 33 1.45 -9.34 -1.68
CA ARG A 33 1.67 -10.72 -2.17
C ARG A 33 2.90 -10.83 -3.07
N ASN A 34 3.06 -9.94 -4.04
CA ASN A 34 4.20 -9.97 -4.95
C ASN A 34 5.53 -9.81 -4.18
N LEU A 35 5.61 -8.81 -3.29
CA LEU A 35 6.80 -8.59 -2.47
C LEU A 35 7.05 -9.75 -1.50
N ALA A 36 6.02 -10.25 -0.82
CA ALA A 36 6.13 -11.37 0.11
C ALA A 36 6.65 -12.63 -0.60
N LEU A 37 6.24 -12.88 -1.85
CA LEU A 37 6.77 -14.00 -2.64
C LEU A 37 8.24 -13.83 -3.04
N THR A 38 8.67 -12.60 -3.33
CA THR A 38 10.09 -12.28 -3.56
C THR A 38 10.91 -12.50 -2.29
N LEU A 39 10.42 -12.05 -1.13
CA LEU A 39 11.09 -12.26 0.15
C LEU A 39 11.09 -13.73 0.55
N ALA A 40 9.99 -14.44 0.38
CA ALA A 40 9.88 -15.88 0.65
C ALA A 40 10.93 -16.70 -0.10
N GLN A 41 11.18 -16.37 -1.37
CA GLN A 41 12.22 -17.01 -2.16
C GLN A 41 13.63 -16.77 -1.58
N ARG A 42 13.90 -15.59 -1.01
CA ARG A 42 15.21 -15.24 -0.44
C ARG A 42 15.43 -15.82 0.95
N GLU A 43 14.37 -15.92 1.73
CA GLU A 43 14.40 -16.42 3.12
C GLU A 43 14.12 -17.92 3.23
N GLY A 44 13.81 -18.60 2.13
CA GLY A 44 13.49 -20.03 2.12
C GLY A 44 12.14 -20.35 2.77
N ALA A 45 11.20 -19.40 2.77
CA ALA A 45 9.84 -19.62 3.27
C ALA A 45 9.00 -20.41 2.26
N ASP A 46 8.00 -21.14 2.74
CA ASP A 46 7.03 -21.83 1.90
C ASP A 46 6.21 -20.81 1.08
N ARG A 47 6.45 -20.79 -0.23
CA ARG A 47 5.84 -19.83 -1.15
C ARG A 47 4.35 -20.07 -1.37
N ASP A 48 3.87 -21.30 -1.22
CA ASP A 48 2.45 -21.60 -1.41
C ASP A 48 1.65 -21.13 -0.19
N LEU A 49 2.17 -21.35 1.01
CA LEU A 49 1.58 -20.79 2.24
C LEU A 49 1.59 -19.26 2.22
N VAL A 50 2.72 -18.64 1.83
CA VAL A 50 2.82 -17.18 1.71
C VAL A 50 1.87 -16.63 0.64
N ALA A 51 1.73 -17.30 -0.51
CA ALA A 51 0.80 -16.88 -1.55
C ALA A 51 -0.65 -16.82 -1.04
N LEU A 52 -1.10 -17.87 -0.33
CA LEU A 52 -2.44 -17.95 0.23
C LEU A 52 -2.64 -16.91 1.34
N ALA A 53 -1.71 -16.82 2.29
CA ALA A 53 -1.77 -15.89 3.39
C ALA A 53 -1.77 -14.43 2.91
N ALA A 54 -0.84 -14.06 2.05
CA ALA A 54 -0.76 -12.70 1.50
C ALA A 54 -1.98 -12.31 0.67
N THR A 55 -2.64 -13.27 0.00
CA THR A 55 -3.89 -12.99 -0.73
C THR A 55 -5.05 -12.68 0.24
N LEU A 56 -5.04 -13.23 1.45
CA LEU A 56 -6.18 -13.22 2.37
C LEU A 56 -5.96 -12.38 3.64
N HIS A 57 -4.75 -11.90 3.89
CA HIS A 57 -4.37 -11.28 5.17
C HIS A 57 -5.30 -10.13 5.59
N ASP A 58 -5.74 -9.35 4.60
CA ASP A 58 -6.58 -8.17 4.78
C ASP A 58 -8.04 -8.41 4.34
N VAL A 59 -8.48 -9.65 4.14
CA VAL A 59 -9.82 -9.95 3.58
C VAL A 59 -10.97 -9.40 4.44
N THR A 60 -10.74 -9.21 5.74
CA THR A 60 -11.69 -8.60 6.68
C THR A 60 -11.35 -7.14 7.04
N LYS A 61 -10.33 -6.53 6.40
CA LYS A 61 -9.88 -5.17 6.72
C LYS A 61 -10.95 -4.10 6.52
N ARG A 62 -11.87 -4.29 5.58
CA ARG A 62 -12.97 -3.34 5.29
C ARG A 62 -13.98 -3.21 6.44
N TYR A 63 -13.99 -4.13 7.40
CA TYR A 63 -14.79 -3.99 8.62
C TYR A 63 -14.21 -2.95 9.59
N ASP A 64 -12.92 -2.60 9.46
CA ASP A 64 -12.30 -1.50 10.21
C ASP A 64 -12.81 -0.17 9.64
N GLY A 65 -13.71 0.48 10.39
CA GLY A 65 -14.20 1.83 10.14
C GLY A 65 -13.19 2.92 10.52
N GLU A 66 -13.68 4.12 10.84
CA GLU A 66 -12.81 5.21 11.26
C GLU A 66 -12.07 4.90 12.56
N VAL A 67 -10.84 5.41 12.70
CA VAL A 67 -10.05 5.21 13.91
C VAL A 67 -10.68 6.01 15.06
N ILE A 68 -10.95 5.34 16.17
CA ILE A 68 -11.58 5.98 17.33
C ILE A 68 -10.56 6.88 18.03
N THR A 69 -10.87 8.17 18.12
CA THR A 69 -10.08 9.17 18.85
C THR A 69 -10.69 9.51 20.20
N GLY A 70 -9.84 9.58 21.23
CA GLY A 70 -10.23 10.02 22.57
C GLY A 70 -10.49 11.54 22.64
N SER A 71 -10.97 11.99 23.79
CA SER A 71 -11.27 13.41 24.04
C SER A 71 -10.04 14.34 23.99
N ASP A 72 -8.83 13.77 24.07
CA ASP A 72 -7.56 14.48 23.93
C ASP A 72 -7.07 14.56 22.47
N GLY A 73 -7.88 14.09 21.51
CA GLY A 73 -7.55 14.03 20.09
C GLY A 73 -6.57 12.92 19.72
N LYS A 74 -6.14 12.07 20.67
CA LYS A 74 -5.24 10.95 20.39
C LYS A 74 -6.03 9.71 19.99
N ARG A 75 -5.39 8.84 19.21
CA ARG A 75 -5.95 7.53 18.84
C ARG A 75 -6.10 6.65 20.07
N THR A 76 -7.25 6.01 20.21
CA THR A 76 -7.52 5.09 21.30
C THR A 76 -6.89 3.73 21.00
N LEU A 77 -6.15 3.19 21.97
CA LEU A 77 -5.57 1.85 21.87
C LEU A 77 -6.43 0.82 22.61
N ASP A 78 -6.40 -0.42 22.17
CA ASP A 78 -6.85 -1.56 22.97
C ASP A 78 -5.80 -2.02 23.98
N GLU A 79 -6.14 -3.04 24.78
CA GLU A 79 -5.27 -3.62 25.80
C GLU A 79 -3.97 -4.22 25.24
N ASN A 80 -3.91 -4.48 23.94
CA ASN A 80 -2.76 -5.05 23.23
C ASN A 80 -2.00 -3.99 22.42
N GLY A 81 -2.37 -2.71 22.55
CA GLY A 81 -1.69 -1.60 21.89
C GLY A 81 -2.09 -1.40 20.41
N PHE A 82 -3.19 -2.00 19.93
CA PHE A 82 -3.72 -1.77 18.60
C PHE A 82 -4.71 -0.60 18.57
N TRP A 83 -4.85 0.05 17.42
CA TRP A 83 -5.85 1.12 17.25
C TRP A 83 -7.24 0.52 17.25
N LYS A 84 -8.14 1.09 18.06
CA LYS A 84 -9.57 0.79 17.98
C LYS A 84 -10.17 1.50 16.78
N ASN A 85 -10.94 0.78 16.00
CA ASN A 85 -11.71 1.32 14.87
C ASN A 85 -13.20 1.16 15.15
N GLU A 86 -14.00 2.03 14.56
CA GLU A 86 -15.44 1.81 14.45
C GLU A 86 -15.71 0.51 13.69
N PHE A 87 -16.82 -0.15 13.97
CA PHE A 87 -17.25 -1.31 13.20
C PHE A 87 -18.04 -0.83 11.98
N LEU A 88 -17.59 -1.21 10.78
CA LEU A 88 -18.24 -0.83 9.52
C LEU A 88 -18.79 -2.07 8.80
N PRO A 89 -20.10 -2.37 8.90
CA PRO A 89 -20.69 -3.48 8.16
C PRO A 89 -20.78 -3.18 6.65
N PRO A 90 -20.70 -4.19 5.77
CA PRO A 90 -20.84 -4.01 4.33
C PRO A 90 -22.31 -3.72 3.96
N ALA A 91 -22.53 -3.08 2.81
CA ALA A 91 -23.87 -2.84 2.26
C ALA A 91 -24.44 -4.07 1.53
N ARG A 92 -23.56 -5.01 1.18
CA ARG A 92 -23.84 -6.20 0.37
C ARG A 92 -23.13 -7.41 0.98
N GLU A 93 -23.53 -8.60 0.56
CA GLU A 93 -22.98 -9.85 1.09
C GLU A 93 -22.33 -10.73 0.02
N ASN A 94 -21.37 -11.57 0.46
CA ASN A 94 -20.85 -12.69 -0.31
C ASN A 94 -20.48 -13.86 0.63
N GLU A 95 -19.64 -14.79 0.17
CA GLU A 95 -19.15 -15.89 1.02
C GLU A 95 -18.36 -15.40 2.25
N VAL A 96 -17.48 -14.41 2.11
CA VAL A 96 -16.66 -13.86 3.20
C VAL A 96 -17.54 -13.25 4.29
N THR A 97 -18.47 -12.38 3.91
CA THR A 97 -19.30 -11.67 4.90
C THR A 97 -20.23 -12.63 5.64
N ARG A 98 -20.79 -13.62 4.94
CA ARG A 98 -21.61 -14.67 5.58
C ARG A 98 -20.81 -15.52 6.55
N LEU A 99 -19.55 -15.83 6.24
CA LEU A 99 -18.66 -16.51 7.18
C LEU A 99 -18.36 -15.63 8.40
N TYR A 100 -18.04 -14.36 8.17
CA TYR A 100 -17.74 -13.39 9.23
C TYR A 100 -18.90 -13.28 10.23
N ASP A 101 -20.13 -13.15 9.73
CA ASP A 101 -21.34 -13.05 10.55
C ASP A 101 -21.65 -14.35 11.28
N ARG A 102 -21.61 -15.50 10.56
CA ARG A 102 -21.87 -16.83 11.14
C ARG A 102 -20.91 -17.18 12.27
N LEU A 103 -19.65 -16.73 12.18
CA LEU A 103 -18.60 -16.98 13.16
C LEU A 103 -18.56 -15.92 14.27
N GLY A 104 -19.44 -14.91 14.23
CA GLY A 104 -19.55 -13.89 15.28
C GLY A 104 -18.29 -13.02 15.42
N LEU A 105 -17.66 -12.65 14.31
CA LEU A 105 -16.36 -11.98 14.31
C LEU A 105 -16.42 -10.45 14.43
N ALA A 106 -17.61 -9.89 14.58
CA ALA A 106 -17.84 -8.44 14.66
C ALA A 106 -16.96 -7.77 15.74
N GLY A 107 -16.28 -6.69 15.35
CA GLY A 107 -15.41 -5.90 16.22
C GLY A 107 -14.03 -6.52 16.51
N GLN A 108 -13.73 -7.70 15.98
CA GLN A 108 -12.37 -8.25 16.06
C GLN A 108 -11.43 -7.58 15.06
N MET A 109 -10.17 -7.41 15.47
CA MET A 109 -9.10 -6.94 14.59
C MET A 109 -9.00 -7.79 13.31
N HIS A 110 -8.76 -7.15 12.17
CA HIS A 110 -8.72 -7.82 10.86
C HIS A 110 -7.72 -8.98 10.79
N HIS A 111 -6.54 -8.90 11.42
CA HIS A 111 -5.60 -10.02 11.43
C HIS A 111 -6.12 -11.26 12.18
N LEU A 112 -6.98 -11.08 13.20
CA LEU A 112 -7.61 -12.18 13.93
C LEU A 112 -8.81 -12.74 13.17
N SER A 113 -9.75 -11.88 12.77
CA SER A 113 -10.94 -12.30 12.04
C SER A 113 -10.60 -12.84 10.65
N GLY A 114 -9.63 -12.22 9.96
CA GLY A 114 -9.13 -12.62 8.66
C GLY A 114 -8.45 -13.98 8.70
N ALA A 115 -7.70 -14.30 9.75
CA ALA A 115 -7.13 -15.63 9.95
C ALA A 115 -8.21 -16.72 10.05
N VAL A 116 -9.25 -16.48 10.86
CA VAL A 116 -10.36 -17.42 11.03
C VAL A 116 -11.14 -17.61 9.72
N VAL A 117 -11.47 -16.51 9.05
CA VAL A 117 -12.17 -16.54 7.75
C VAL A 117 -11.34 -17.27 6.70
N ALA A 118 -10.03 -16.99 6.61
CA ALA A 118 -9.14 -17.62 5.64
C ALA A 118 -9.07 -19.13 5.86
N GLU A 119 -8.92 -19.59 7.11
CA GLU A 119 -8.88 -21.02 7.44
C GLU A 119 -10.14 -21.75 6.95
N GLU A 120 -11.32 -21.20 7.24
CA GLU A 120 -12.61 -21.79 6.81
C GLU A 120 -12.79 -21.78 5.29
N LEU A 121 -12.43 -20.67 4.62
CA LEU A 121 -12.50 -20.56 3.16
C LEU A 121 -11.59 -21.57 2.45
N LEU A 122 -10.42 -21.85 3.01
CA LEU A 122 -9.44 -22.77 2.44
C LEU A 122 -9.87 -24.23 2.64
N LYS A 123 -10.36 -24.59 3.83
CA LYS A 123 -10.95 -25.92 4.10
C LYS A 123 -12.11 -26.23 3.15
N HIS A 124 -13.04 -25.28 2.97
CA HIS A 124 -14.15 -25.43 2.02
C HIS A 124 -13.69 -25.63 0.56
N ARG A 125 -12.47 -25.18 0.22
CA ARG A 125 -11.85 -25.34 -1.10
C ARG A 125 -10.96 -26.59 -1.19
N GLY A 126 -10.96 -27.45 -0.18
CA GLY A 126 -10.21 -28.72 -0.19
C GLY A 126 -8.73 -28.59 0.19
N VAL A 127 -8.30 -27.44 0.72
CA VAL A 127 -6.97 -27.32 1.35
C VAL A 127 -6.98 -28.11 2.65
N THR A 128 -5.89 -28.83 2.94
CA THR A 128 -5.82 -29.65 4.16
C THR A 128 -5.95 -28.80 5.40
N ASP A 129 -6.52 -29.38 6.46
CA ASP A 129 -6.67 -28.74 7.77
C ASP A 129 -5.36 -28.18 8.31
N GLU A 130 -4.25 -28.88 8.10
CA GLU A 130 -2.91 -28.45 8.53
C GLU A 130 -2.44 -27.21 7.77
N GLN A 131 -2.56 -27.21 6.44
CA GLN A 131 -2.19 -26.06 5.61
C GLN A 131 -3.10 -24.86 5.88
N ALA A 132 -4.41 -25.08 6.02
CA ALA A 132 -5.38 -24.02 6.31
C ALA A 132 -5.09 -23.35 7.67
N ARG A 133 -4.81 -24.15 8.71
CA ARG A 133 -4.34 -23.62 10.01
C ARG A 133 -3.04 -22.85 9.87
N SER A 134 -2.07 -23.38 9.13
CA SER A 134 -0.78 -22.71 8.91
C SER A 134 -0.94 -21.35 8.23
N VAL A 135 -1.83 -21.22 7.24
CA VAL A 135 -2.18 -19.94 6.61
C VAL A 135 -2.85 -19.00 7.63
N GLY A 136 -3.78 -19.51 8.43
CA GLY A 136 -4.42 -18.75 9.52
C GLY A 136 -3.39 -18.19 10.51
N ASP A 137 -2.39 -18.97 10.89
CA ASP A 137 -1.31 -18.53 11.79
C ASP A 137 -0.42 -17.44 11.18
N ILE A 138 -0.10 -17.55 9.89
CA ILE A 138 0.67 -16.53 9.16
C ILE A 138 -0.11 -15.21 9.13
N ILE A 139 -1.41 -15.26 8.83
CA ILE A 139 -2.29 -14.09 8.86
C ILE A 139 -2.40 -13.54 10.28
N ARG A 140 -2.52 -14.38 11.30
CA ARG A 140 -2.58 -13.89 12.69
C ARG A 140 -1.31 -13.12 13.10
N ALA A 141 -0.15 -13.47 12.55
CA ALA A 141 1.13 -12.85 12.88
C ALA A 141 1.49 -11.59 12.07
N HIS A 142 0.71 -11.22 11.04
CA HIS A 142 1.11 -10.13 10.12
C HIS A 142 0.96 -8.71 10.69
N VAL A 143 0.24 -8.53 11.81
CA VAL A 143 0.12 -7.23 12.49
C VAL A 143 0.74 -7.34 13.87
N ARG A 144 1.58 -6.36 14.25
CA ARG A 144 2.23 -6.29 15.56
C ARG A 144 1.84 -5.02 16.30
N GLY A 145 1.49 -5.18 17.57
CA GLY A 145 1.14 -4.08 18.47
C GLY A 145 2.39 -3.36 18.96
N ASN A 146 2.23 -2.14 19.48
CA ASN A 146 3.33 -1.46 20.16
C ASN A 146 3.68 -2.22 21.44
N GLY A 147 4.89 -2.80 21.49
CA GLY A 147 5.38 -3.53 22.67
C GLY A 147 4.90 -4.98 22.77
N SER A 148 4.23 -5.53 21.75
CA SER A 148 3.95 -6.98 21.73
C SER A 148 5.26 -7.75 21.54
N GLU A 149 5.68 -8.50 22.55
CA GLU A 149 6.74 -9.49 22.39
C GLU A 149 6.33 -10.48 21.29
N SER A 150 7.25 -10.71 20.35
CA SER A 150 7.04 -11.63 19.24
C SER A 150 6.86 -13.04 19.81
N GLY A 151 5.62 -13.54 19.89
CA GLY A 151 5.38 -14.93 20.28
C GLY A 151 6.02 -15.92 19.28
N PRO A 152 6.08 -17.23 19.56
CA PRO A 152 6.79 -18.23 18.74
C PRO A 152 6.36 -18.26 17.26
N LEU A 153 5.10 -17.90 16.96
CA LEU A 153 4.58 -17.77 15.58
C LEU A 153 5.33 -16.72 14.75
N CYS A 154 5.99 -15.76 15.40
CA CYS A 154 6.76 -14.71 14.77
C CYS A 154 8.18 -15.11 14.36
N GLU A 155 8.61 -16.36 14.59
CA GLU A 155 9.93 -16.86 14.18
C GLU A 155 9.89 -17.62 12.84
N ARG A 156 8.69 -18.01 12.37
CA ARG A 156 8.53 -18.72 11.10
C ARG A 156 8.85 -17.79 9.92
N PRO A 157 9.64 -18.24 8.92
CA PRO A 157 9.94 -17.44 7.74
C PRO A 157 8.69 -16.90 7.03
N GLU A 158 7.62 -17.70 6.91
CA GLU A 158 6.38 -17.25 6.25
C GLU A 158 5.71 -16.06 6.97
N CYS A 159 5.71 -16.08 8.30
CA CYS A 159 5.16 -15.00 9.12
C CYS A 159 6.02 -13.73 8.99
N CYS A 160 7.34 -13.89 9.04
CA CYS A 160 8.27 -12.77 8.94
C CYS A 160 8.20 -12.06 7.58
N VAL A 161 8.16 -12.82 6.48
CA VAL A 161 8.13 -12.22 5.13
C VAL A 161 6.81 -11.53 4.82
N LEU A 162 5.67 -12.06 5.30
CA LEU A 162 4.38 -11.37 5.14
C LEU A 162 4.34 -10.08 5.94
N TYR A 163 4.76 -10.11 7.20
CA TYR A 163 4.86 -8.92 8.04
C TYR A 163 5.77 -7.85 7.41
N ASP A 164 6.96 -8.23 6.96
CA ASP A 164 7.91 -7.30 6.33
C ASP A 164 7.33 -6.70 5.05
N ALA A 165 6.67 -7.52 4.21
CA ALA A 165 6.08 -7.05 2.96
C ALA A 165 4.93 -6.07 3.19
N ASP A 166 4.03 -6.36 4.13
CA ASP A 166 2.90 -5.51 4.48
C ASP A 166 3.36 -4.16 5.06
N LEU A 167 4.25 -4.22 6.06
CA LEU A 167 4.81 -3.02 6.69
C LEU A 167 5.55 -2.14 5.67
N MET A 168 6.29 -2.76 4.75
CA MET A 168 7.06 -2.06 3.73
C MET A 168 6.18 -1.38 2.68
N ASP A 169 5.14 -2.04 2.16
CA ASP A 169 4.23 -1.50 1.14
C ASP A 169 3.59 -0.17 1.57
N ALA A 170 3.21 -0.07 2.85
CA ALA A 170 2.55 1.11 3.39
C ALA A 170 3.50 2.27 3.76
N ASN A 171 4.81 2.02 3.89
CA ASN A 171 5.75 2.95 4.53
C ASN A 171 7.00 3.30 3.73
N LEU A 172 7.50 2.39 2.89
CA LEU A 172 8.82 2.51 2.25
C LEU A 172 8.70 2.45 0.73
N GLY A 173 9.64 3.12 0.05
CA GLY A 173 9.71 3.11 -1.41
C GLY A 173 8.70 4.00 -2.13
N LEU A 174 8.72 3.89 -3.45
CA LEU A 174 7.86 4.63 -4.38
C LEU A 174 6.39 4.22 -4.26
N VAL A 175 6.12 2.97 -3.88
CA VAL A 175 4.75 2.51 -3.62
C VAL A 175 4.14 3.25 -2.43
N ALA A 176 4.88 3.36 -1.32
CA ALA A 176 4.45 4.15 -0.18
C ALA A 176 4.38 5.65 -0.49
N PHE A 177 5.22 6.15 -1.40
CA PHE A 177 5.14 7.52 -1.91
C PHE A 177 3.83 7.77 -2.66
N PHE A 178 3.45 6.91 -3.61
CA PHE A 178 2.14 6.99 -4.27
C PHE A 178 1.00 6.98 -3.25
N ARG A 179 1.06 6.08 -2.26
CA ARG A 179 0.05 6.02 -1.20
C ARG A 179 -0.02 7.33 -0.43
N ASN A 180 1.14 7.92 -0.12
CA ASN A 180 1.24 9.19 0.59
C ASN A 180 0.66 10.36 -0.21
N VAL A 181 0.90 10.43 -1.52
CA VAL A 181 0.23 11.39 -2.42
C VAL A 181 -1.29 11.25 -2.25
N GLY A 182 -1.84 10.05 -2.44
CA GLY A 182 -3.29 9.81 -2.34
C GLY A 182 -3.92 10.13 -0.98
N ILE A 183 -3.18 9.99 0.13
CA ILE A 183 -3.63 10.38 1.47
C ILE A 183 -3.65 11.90 1.63
N HIS A 184 -2.53 12.56 1.33
CA HIS A 184 -2.38 14.00 1.56
C HIS A 184 -3.25 14.83 0.63
N THR A 185 -3.33 14.43 -0.63
CA THR A 185 -4.15 15.14 -1.61
C THR A 185 -5.63 15.09 -1.24
N HIS A 186 -6.14 13.92 -0.82
CA HIS A 186 -7.53 13.82 -0.39
C HIS A 186 -7.80 14.64 0.86
N ARG A 187 -6.91 14.55 1.87
CA ARG A 187 -7.06 15.33 3.10
C ARG A 187 -7.09 16.83 2.82
N HIS A 188 -6.14 17.32 2.01
CA HIS A 188 -6.09 18.74 1.66
C HIS A 188 -7.35 19.15 0.88
N TRP A 189 -7.81 18.32 -0.06
CA TRP A 189 -9.07 18.57 -0.78
C TRP A 189 -10.29 18.66 0.15
N GLU A 190 -10.40 17.79 1.15
CA GLU A 190 -11.49 17.84 2.14
C GLU A 190 -11.44 19.13 3.00
N GLU A 191 -10.23 19.61 3.30
CA GLU A 191 -10.01 20.80 4.13
C GLU A 191 -10.19 22.12 3.35
N SER A 192 -9.72 22.19 2.10
CA SER A 192 -9.63 23.44 1.31
C SER A 192 -10.55 23.48 0.09
N GLY A 193 -10.99 22.33 -0.43
CA GLY A 193 -11.67 22.22 -1.73
C GLY A 193 -10.75 22.39 -2.94
N GLU A 194 -9.43 22.44 -2.74
CA GLU A 194 -8.43 22.66 -3.78
C GLU A 194 -7.33 21.59 -3.75
N LEU A 195 -6.55 21.49 -4.83
CA LEU A 195 -5.38 20.62 -4.90
C LEU A 195 -4.13 21.50 -4.89
N SER A 196 -3.22 21.28 -3.94
CA SER A 196 -1.97 22.05 -3.83
C SER A 196 -0.74 21.14 -3.92
N LEU A 197 -0.11 21.14 -5.11
CA LEU A 197 1.17 20.45 -5.31
C LEU A 197 2.26 21.07 -4.44
N GLU A 198 2.29 22.40 -4.31
CA GLU A 198 3.30 23.12 -3.53
C GLU A 198 3.25 22.71 -2.05
N GLU A 199 2.07 22.66 -1.44
CA GLU A 199 1.92 22.22 -0.05
C GLU A 199 2.36 20.77 0.13
N TYR A 200 1.97 19.87 -0.78
CA TYR A 200 2.41 18.48 -0.75
C TYR A 200 3.94 18.38 -0.79
N LEU A 201 4.58 19.10 -1.72
CA LEU A 201 6.02 19.10 -1.85
C LEU A 201 6.71 19.66 -0.59
N ASN A 202 6.11 20.64 0.10
CA ASN A 202 6.67 21.23 1.33
C ASN A 202 6.60 20.25 2.51
N TYR A 203 5.56 19.44 2.59
CA TYR A 203 5.40 18.40 3.61
C TYR A 203 6.35 17.20 3.38
N MET A 204 6.52 16.80 2.12
CA MET A 204 7.11 15.52 1.72
C MET A 204 8.51 15.22 2.28
N PRO A 205 9.48 16.16 2.34
CA PRO A 205 10.81 15.88 2.88
C PRO A 205 10.81 15.36 4.33
N ALA A 206 10.03 16.01 5.22
CA ALA A 206 9.93 15.60 6.62
C ALA A 206 9.31 14.20 6.76
N TRP A 207 8.31 13.90 5.92
CA TRP A 207 7.71 12.57 5.89
C TRP A 207 8.69 11.51 5.42
N ILE A 208 9.50 11.79 4.38
CA ILE A 208 10.49 10.83 3.88
C ILE A 208 11.50 10.49 4.97
N ASP A 209 12.02 11.51 5.67
CA ASP A 209 13.04 11.35 6.70
C ASP A 209 12.55 10.48 7.86
N MET A 210 11.33 10.75 8.36
CA MET A 210 10.69 9.96 9.42
C MET A 210 10.56 8.46 9.08
N LYS A 211 10.58 8.06 7.81
CA LYS A 211 10.41 6.65 7.43
C LYS A 211 11.65 5.79 7.61
N TRP A 212 12.81 6.36 7.90
CA TRP A 212 14.01 5.58 8.23
C TRP A 212 13.84 4.70 9.47
N ASP A 213 13.06 5.16 10.46
CA ASP A 213 12.79 4.42 11.70
C ASP A 213 12.03 3.09 11.47
N VAL A 214 11.40 2.92 10.30
CA VAL A 214 10.68 1.69 9.96
C VAL A 214 11.64 0.54 9.67
N LEU A 215 12.87 0.82 9.21
CA LEU A 215 13.83 -0.24 8.85
C LEU A 215 14.16 -1.14 10.04
N GLY A 216 14.28 -0.56 11.25
CA GLY A 216 14.58 -1.30 12.47
C GLY A 216 13.45 -2.21 12.96
N LYS A 217 12.26 -2.16 12.32
CA LYS A 217 11.10 -3.00 12.65
C LYS A 217 10.98 -4.23 11.77
N LEU A 218 11.77 -4.32 10.70
CA LEU A 218 11.75 -5.44 9.77
C LEU A 218 12.52 -6.63 10.34
N LEU A 219 12.02 -7.81 10.07
CA LEU A 219 12.37 -9.05 10.75
C LEU A 219 13.39 -9.86 9.97
N THR A 220 13.34 -9.79 8.65
CA THR A 220 14.17 -10.61 7.76
C THR A 220 15.37 -9.83 7.23
N PRO A 221 16.55 -10.46 7.06
CA PRO A 221 17.69 -9.83 6.42
C PRO A 221 17.39 -9.31 5.01
N SER A 222 16.65 -10.08 4.19
CA SER A 222 16.27 -9.63 2.85
C SER A 222 15.23 -8.51 2.88
N GLY A 223 14.27 -8.54 3.82
CA GLY A 223 13.31 -7.46 4.05
C GLY A 223 14.00 -6.15 4.37
N GLN A 224 14.97 -6.16 5.29
CA GLN A 224 15.81 -5.00 5.63
C GLN A 224 16.60 -4.49 4.42
N ALA A 225 17.22 -5.37 3.63
CA ALA A 225 17.98 -4.99 2.44
C ALA A 225 17.11 -4.33 1.37
N VAL A 226 15.94 -4.93 1.06
CA VAL A 226 14.98 -4.38 0.08
C VAL A 226 14.42 -3.05 0.57
N ALA A 227 13.99 -2.99 1.83
CA ALA A 227 13.47 -1.77 2.45
C ALA A 227 14.46 -0.61 2.41
N LYS A 228 15.73 -0.88 2.71
CA LYS A 228 16.80 0.12 2.61
C LYS A 228 16.94 0.64 1.18
N ALA A 229 17.03 -0.25 0.18
CA ALA A 229 17.13 0.14 -1.21
C ALA A 229 15.91 0.98 -1.68
N ARG A 230 14.69 0.59 -1.27
CA ARG A 230 13.46 1.33 -1.52
C ARG A 230 13.50 2.74 -0.92
N GLN A 231 13.94 2.84 0.33
CA GLN A 231 14.01 4.12 1.05
C GLN A 231 15.12 5.03 0.47
N GLU A 232 16.25 4.49 0.06
CA GLU A 232 17.31 5.22 -0.65
C GLU A 232 16.82 5.77 -1.99
N ARG A 233 16.13 4.95 -2.79
CA ARG A 233 15.48 5.40 -4.03
C ARG A 233 14.51 6.55 -3.77
N LYS A 234 13.62 6.41 -2.78
CA LYS A 234 12.65 7.46 -2.42
C LYS A 234 13.35 8.79 -2.06
N ASN A 235 14.46 8.74 -1.32
CA ASN A 235 15.27 9.92 -1.02
C ASN A 235 15.94 10.54 -2.26
N GLN A 236 16.44 9.72 -3.18
CA GLN A 236 17.00 10.22 -4.44
C GLN A 236 15.93 10.97 -5.26
N TRP A 237 14.71 10.42 -5.34
CA TRP A 237 13.61 11.07 -6.04
C TRP A 237 13.15 12.36 -5.37
N ALA A 238 13.18 12.44 -4.04
CA ALA A 238 12.91 13.69 -3.32
C ALA A 238 13.88 14.82 -3.72
N LYS A 239 15.15 14.49 -3.93
CA LYS A 239 16.16 15.45 -4.43
C LYS A 239 15.84 15.90 -5.85
N HIS A 240 15.49 14.97 -6.74
CA HIS A 240 15.07 15.33 -8.10
C HIS A 240 13.84 16.24 -8.12
N LEU A 241 12.86 15.98 -7.25
CA LEU A 241 11.67 16.82 -7.09
C LEU A 241 12.02 18.23 -6.59
N ALA A 242 12.96 18.35 -5.66
CA ALA A 242 13.46 19.65 -5.20
C ALA A 242 14.11 20.43 -6.36
N GLU A 243 14.98 19.79 -7.15
CA GLU A 243 15.61 20.39 -8.34
C GLU A 243 14.59 20.79 -9.43
N GLU A 244 13.44 20.13 -9.50
CA GLU A 244 12.40 20.46 -10.47
C GLU A 244 11.63 21.74 -10.12
N ARG A 245 11.66 22.17 -8.85
CA ARG A 245 10.99 23.40 -8.40
C ARG A 245 11.59 24.65 -9.05
N ASP A 246 12.89 24.65 -9.35
CA ASP A 246 13.58 25.78 -9.99
C ASP A 246 13.01 26.10 -11.38
N HIS A 247 12.36 25.14 -12.03
CA HIS A 247 11.76 25.27 -13.34
C HIS A 247 10.30 24.79 -13.34
N TRP A 248 9.51 25.31 -12.39
CA TRP A 248 8.15 24.88 -12.06
C TRP A 248 7.26 24.55 -13.27
N GLU A 249 7.03 25.49 -14.18
CA GLU A 249 6.12 25.31 -15.33
C GLU A 249 6.59 24.20 -16.28
N CYS A 250 7.90 24.17 -16.56
CA CYS A 250 8.53 23.15 -17.40
C CYS A 250 8.41 21.76 -16.75
N SER A 251 8.72 21.66 -15.47
CA SER A 251 8.68 20.41 -14.70
C SER A 251 7.25 19.89 -14.52
N ARG A 252 6.25 20.77 -14.36
CA ARG A 252 4.84 20.38 -14.34
C ARG A 252 4.33 19.88 -15.69
N ARG A 253 4.88 20.38 -16.80
CA ARG A 253 4.50 19.91 -18.14
C ARG A 253 4.97 18.48 -18.43
N CYS A 254 6.22 18.16 -18.12
CA CYS A 254 6.87 16.92 -18.59
C CYS A 254 7.74 16.20 -17.55
N GLY A 255 7.99 16.78 -16.38
CA GLY A 255 8.82 16.21 -15.32
C GLY A 255 8.05 15.42 -14.27
N LEU A 256 8.73 15.12 -13.17
CA LEU A 256 8.15 14.45 -12.00
C LEU A 256 7.03 15.28 -11.35
N LEU A 257 7.11 16.60 -11.36
CA LEU A 257 6.01 17.45 -10.87
C LEU A 257 4.72 17.17 -11.63
N GLY A 258 4.81 17.02 -12.96
CA GLY A 258 3.67 16.66 -13.81
C GLY A 258 3.14 15.25 -13.54
N VAL A 259 4.01 14.30 -13.20
CA VAL A 259 3.59 12.96 -12.75
C VAL A 259 2.82 13.06 -11.43
N ILE A 260 3.31 13.84 -10.45
CA ILE A 260 2.60 14.01 -9.18
C ILE A 260 1.26 14.72 -9.40
N ASP A 261 1.21 15.79 -10.20
CA ASP A 261 -0.05 16.44 -10.58
C ASP A 261 -1.06 15.45 -11.16
N TYR A 262 -0.59 14.60 -12.10
CA TYR A 262 -1.42 13.53 -12.67
C TYR A 262 -1.95 12.60 -11.58
N LEU A 263 -1.11 12.16 -10.63
CA LEU A 263 -1.54 11.30 -9.53
C LEU A 263 -2.53 11.98 -8.59
N MET A 264 -2.31 13.27 -8.30
CA MET A 264 -3.17 14.08 -7.43
C MET A 264 -4.58 14.25 -8.01
N GLY A 265 -4.73 14.26 -9.34
CA GLY A 265 -6.03 14.35 -10.01
C GLY A 265 -7.02 13.21 -9.70
N PHE A 266 -6.57 12.13 -9.06
CA PHE A 266 -7.39 10.97 -8.68
C PHE A 266 -7.68 10.90 -7.18
N HIS A 267 -7.72 12.04 -6.49
CA HIS A 267 -7.82 12.12 -5.02
C HIS A 267 -9.04 11.41 -4.40
N GLY A 268 -10.13 11.21 -5.13
CA GLY A 268 -11.32 10.51 -4.61
C GLY A 268 -11.09 9.01 -4.36
N ASP A 269 -10.70 8.27 -5.39
CA ASP A 269 -10.52 6.81 -5.37
C ASP A 269 -9.31 6.41 -6.23
N PRO A 270 -8.06 6.71 -5.78
CA PRO A 270 -6.87 6.42 -6.57
C PRO A 270 -6.78 4.93 -6.94
N ASN A 271 -6.35 4.60 -8.15
CA ASN A 271 -6.11 3.21 -8.54
C ASN A 271 -4.70 3.13 -9.14
N MET A 272 -3.75 2.61 -8.36
CA MET A 272 -2.34 2.60 -8.76
C MET A 272 -2.14 1.88 -10.09
N ALA A 273 -2.76 0.71 -10.27
CA ALA A 273 -2.62 -0.05 -11.51
C ALA A 273 -3.12 0.75 -12.73
N ALA A 274 -4.31 1.35 -12.63
CA ALA A 274 -4.87 2.16 -13.71
C ALA A 274 -4.08 3.45 -13.95
N GLN A 275 -3.63 4.12 -12.88
CA GLN A 275 -2.84 5.35 -12.98
C GLN A 275 -1.45 5.09 -13.57
N LEU A 276 -0.79 3.99 -13.19
CA LEU A 276 0.47 3.56 -13.81
C LEU A 276 0.29 3.24 -15.29
N GLN A 277 -0.78 2.53 -15.65
CA GLN A 277 -1.10 2.26 -17.05
C GLN A 277 -1.28 3.57 -17.82
N GLY A 278 -2.13 4.49 -17.35
CA GLY A 278 -2.33 5.79 -18.00
C GLY A 278 -1.05 6.63 -18.10
N LEU A 279 -0.17 6.59 -17.09
CA LEU A 279 1.15 7.22 -17.17
C LEU A 279 2.00 6.64 -18.31
N GLN A 280 1.97 5.32 -18.49
CA GLN A 280 2.78 4.60 -19.48
C GLN A 280 2.21 4.69 -20.90
N THR A 281 0.90 4.62 -21.06
CA THR A 281 0.24 4.48 -22.37
C THR A 281 -0.28 5.79 -22.94
N GLU A 282 -0.49 6.80 -22.10
CA GLU A 282 -1.10 8.07 -22.51
C GLU A 282 -0.20 9.24 -22.12
N TRP A 283 0.03 9.47 -20.83
CA TRP A 283 0.69 10.68 -20.34
C TRP A 283 2.12 10.82 -20.86
N LEU A 284 2.97 9.79 -20.73
CA LEU A 284 4.35 9.83 -21.23
C LEU A 284 4.38 9.99 -22.77
N PRO A 285 3.70 9.14 -23.57
CA PRO A 285 3.67 9.30 -25.04
C PRO A 285 3.17 10.68 -25.51
N GLU A 286 2.16 11.25 -24.87
CA GLU A 286 1.68 12.59 -25.21
C GLU A 286 2.74 13.67 -25.02
N ARG A 287 3.50 13.61 -23.92
CA ARG A 287 4.58 14.58 -23.67
C ARG A 287 5.78 14.37 -24.58
N GLU A 288 6.04 13.13 -24.99
CA GLU A 288 7.04 12.82 -26.02
C GLU A 288 6.66 13.43 -27.37
N ALA A 289 5.39 13.27 -27.79
CA ALA A 289 4.89 13.83 -29.02
C ALA A 289 4.87 15.37 -29.01
N ASP A 290 4.45 15.97 -27.89
CA ASP A 290 4.45 17.42 -27.68
C ASP A 290 5.87 18.01 -27.79
N LEU A 291 6.87 17.40 -27.13
CA LEU A 291 8.26 17.84 -27.23
C LEU A 291 8.86 17.63 -28.62
N ALA A 292 8.48 16.57 -29.32
CA ALA A 292 8.93 16.32 -30.70
C ALA A 292 8.37 17.37 -31.68
N GLY A 293 7.11 17.77 -31.51
CA GLY A 293 6.43 18.74 -32.37
C GLY A 293 6.89 20.19 -32.19
N ARG A 294 7.47 20.54 -31.04
CA ARG A 294 7.86 21.91 -30.73
C ARG A 294 9.16 22.39 -31.40
N GLY A 295 10.02 21.47 -31.86
CA GLY A 295 11.34 21.81 -32.40
C GLY A 295 12.26 22.42 -31.33
N ASP A 296 13.43 21.83 -31.10
CA ASP A 296 14.33 22.16 -29.97
C ASP A 296 13.61 22.33 -28.61
N GLY A 297 12.72 21.39 -28.27
CA GLY A 297 12.31 21.22 -26.88
C GLY A 297 13.58 21.16 -26.02
N THR A 298 13.67 22.11 -25.08
CA THR A 298 14.94 22.45 -24.44
C THR A 298 15.60 21.20 -23.87
N GLY A 299 16.94 21.10 -23.91
CA GLY A 299 17.66 19.95 -23.33
C GLY A 299 17.20 19.62 -21.90
N LEU A 300 16.74 20.63 -21.17
CA LEU A 300 16.11 20.49 -19.86
C LEU A 300 14.80 19.68 -19.89
N GLU A 301 13.84 20.00 -20.76
CA GLU A 301 12.57 19.26 -20.84
C GLU A 301 12.76 17.79 -21.19
N ARG A 302 13.68 17.50 -22.13
CA ARG A 302 14.02 16.12 -22.48
C ARG A 302 14.61 15.38 -21.27
N GLN A 303 15.45 16.06 -20.49
CA GLN A 303 15.99 15.50 -19.25
C GLN A 303 14.90 15.24 -18.21
N ARG A 304 13.96 16.18 -18.02
CA ARG A 304 12.84 16.02 -17.06
C ARG A 304 11.89 14.90 -17.48
N LEU A 305 11.55 14.80 -18.76
CA LEU A 305 10.73 13.72 -19.29
C LEU A 305 11.41 12.35 -19.14
N GLN A 306 12.72 12.29 -19.37
CA GLN A 306 13.48 11.06 -19.13
C GLN A 306 13.44 10.66 -17.65
N ARG A 307 13.57 11.60 -16.71
CA ARG A 307 13.40 11.33 -15.27
C ARG A 307 11.99 10.86 -14.94
N ALA A 308 10.95 11.47 -15.51
CA ALA A 308 9.57 11.03 -15.32
C ALA A 308 9.38 9.58 -15.80
N ARG A 309 9.91 9.23 -16.97
CA ARG A 309 9.87 7.86 -17.52
C ARG A 309 10.58 6.86 -16.59
N GLU A 310 11.75 7.21 -16.08
CA GLU A 310 12.49 6.38 -15.13
C GLU A 310 11.72 6.16 -13.83
N PHE A 311 11.11 7.21 -13.29
CA PHE A 311 10.26 7.11 -12.10
C PHE A 311 9.08 6.16 -12.32
N VAL A 312 8.34 6.33 -13.43
CA VAL A 312 7.18 5.49 -13.77
C VAL A 312 7.60 4.03 -13.92
N SER A 313 8.73 3.77 -14.58
CA SER A 313 9.30 2.43 -14.72
C SER A 313 9.67 1.81 -13.36
N LEU A 314 10.36 2.55 -12.50
CA LEU A 314 10.73 2.06 -11.17
C LEU A 314 9.51 1.81 -10.28
N LEU A 315 8.52 2.70 -10.30
CA LEU A 315 7.28 2.51 -9.55
C LEU A 315 6.54 1.25 -10.00
N ALA A 316 6.46 1.00 -11.31
CA ALA A 316 5.86 -0.21 -11.86
C ALA A 316 6.59 -1.48 -11.38
N ARG A 317 7.91 -1.52 -11.50
CA ARG A 317 8.72 -2.66 -11.05
C ARG A 317 8.67 -2.89 -9.54
N GLU A 318 8.65 -1.82 -8.76
CA GLU A 318 8.50 -1.91 -7.30
C GLU A 318 7.11 -2.43 -6.89
N SER A 319 6.06 -2.01 -7.61
CA SER A 319 4.70 -2.53 -7.42
C SER A 319 4.56 -4.01 -7.82
N ALA A 320 5.36 -4.47 -8.78
CA ALA A 320 5.43 -5.86 -9.19
C ALA A 320 6.27 -6.73 -8.22
N GLY A 321 6.88 -6.15 -7.17
CA GLY A 321 7.71 -6.88 -6.22
C GLY A 321 9.10 -7.26 -6.75
N GLU A 322 9.55 -6.65 -7.85
CA GLU A 322 10.84 -6.96 -8.50
C GLU A 322 12.04 -6.26 -7.85
N LEU A 323 11.79 -5.26 -7.00
CA LEU A 323 12.74 -4.21 -6.61
C LEU A 323 12.80 -3.91 -5.11
#